data_AF-A0A7X7NWA7-F1
#
_entry.id   AF-A0A7X7NWA7-F1
#
_cell.length_a   1.000
_cell.length_b   1.000
_cell.length_c   1.000
_cell.angle_alpha   90.00
_cell.angle_beta   90.00
_cell.angle_gamma   90.00
#
_symmetry.space_group_name_H-M   'P 1'
#
loop_
_entity.id
_entity.type
_entity.pdbx_description
1 polymer ?
#
loop_
_entity_poly.entity_id
_entity_poly.type
_entity_poly.pdbx_seq_one_letter_code
_entity_poly.pdbx_strand_id
1 'polypeptide(L)'
;MPKMKPKTKFQLKQYIEITIGVIIMTIGFYFFFIPLNINSGGVGGLSIVLNKIINKEWLKISYLVYGFNIGLLILAYFTLGKKFILRILYPTI
;
A
#
# COMPACT_ATOMS: atom_id res chain seq x y z
N MET A 1 -20.36 6.49 35.34
CA MET A 1 -19.67 6.79 34.06
C MET A 1 -18.55 5.78 33.82
N PRO A 2 -18.56 5.01 32.71
CA PRO A 2 -17.46 4.10 32.42
C PRO A 2 -16.21 4.90 32.02
N LYS A 3 -15.09 4.67 32.70
CA LYS A 3 -13.81 5.32 32.41
C LYS A 3 -13.28 4.84 31.06
N MET A 4 -13.15 5.73 30.09
CA MET A 4 -12.54 5.44 28.79
C MET A 4 -11.04 5.15 28.97
N LYS A 5 -10.59 3.93 28.61
CA LYS A 5 -9.18 3.54 28.68
C LYS A 5 -8.33 4.37 27.69
N PRO A 6 -7.08 4.73 28.04
CA PRO A 6 -6.24 5.58 27.19
C PRO A 6 -5.95 4.90 25.84
N LYS A 7 -6.38 5.53 24.74
CA LYS A 7 -6.32 5.03 23.36
C LYS A 7 -4.90 4.95 22.76
N THR A 8 -3.89 5.49 23.43
CA THR A 8 -2.54 5.71 22.88
C THR A 8 -1.68 4.45 22.77
N LYS A 9 -1.70 3.54 23.77
CA LYS A 9 -0.93 2.29 23.69
C LYS A 9 -1.40 1.35 22.58
N PHE A 10 -2.71 1.35 22.30
CA PHE A 10 -3.31 0.49 21.28
C PHE A 10 -2.92 0.93 19.85
N GLN A 11 -2.84 2.25 19.62
CA GLN A 11 -2.43 2.76 18.32
C GLN A 11 -0.97 2.48 18.01
N LEU A 12 -0.06 2.63 18.97
CA LEU A 12 1.37 2.35 18.75
C LEU A 12 1.62 0.90 18.33
N LYS A 13 0.99 -0.07 19.03
CA LYS A 13 1.07 -1.49 18.67
C LYS A 13 0.58 -1.74 17.24
N GLN A 14 -0.53 -1.09 16.88
CA GLN A 14 -1.11 -1.22 15.54
C GLN A 14 -0.18 -0.68 14.45
N TYR A 15 0.48 0.47 14.67
CA TYR A 15 1.45 1.00 13.71
C TYR A 15 2.66 0.08 13.57
N ILE A 16 3.19 -0.47 14.67
CA ILE A 16 4.30 -1.44 14.64
C ILE A 16 3.92 -2.69 13.84
N GLU A 17 2.72 -3.24 14.06
CA GLU A 17 2.22 -4.40 13.30
C GLU A 17 2.09 -4.10 11.81
N ILE A 18 1.60 -2.91 11.45
CA ILE A 18 1.52 -2.46 10.06
C ILE A 18 2.92 -2.34 9.45
N THR A 19 3.87 -1.70 10.14
CA THR A 19 5.25 -1.54 9.66
C THR A 19 5.91 -2.89 9.40
N ILE A 20 5.79 -3.83 10.35
CA ILE A 20 6.34 -5.19 10.20
C ILE A 20 5.71 -5.88 8.98
N GLY A 21 4.38 -5.79 8.83
CA GLY A 21 3.67 -6.33 7.67
C GLY A 21 4.14 -5.73 6.34
N VAL A 22 4.30 -4.41 6.28
CA VAL A 22 4.78 -3.69 5.08
C VAL A 22 6.22 -4.07 4.74
N ILE A 23 7.09 -4.24 5.75
CA ILE A 23 8.49 -4.67 5.51
C ILE A 23 8.50 -6.08 4.90
N ILE A 24 7.78 -7.03 5.50
CA ILE A 24 7.72 -8.41 4.99
C ILE A 24 7.12 -8.43 3.58
N MET A 25 6.03 -7.69 3.36
CA MET A 25 5.40 -7.54 2.05
C MET A 25 6.38 -6.96 1.02
N THR A 26 7.09 -5.90 1.37
CA THR A 26 8.04 -5.22 0.45
C THR A 26 9.22 -6.12 0.10
N ILE A 27 9.77 -6.87 1.06
CA ILE A 27 10.82 -7.86 0.82
C ILE A 27 10.32 -8.93 -0.15
N GLY A 28 9.13 -9.49 0.12
CA GLY A 28 8.46 -10.44 -0.76
C GLY A 28 8.30 -9.90 -2.18
N PHE A 29 7.78 -8.68 -2.29
CA PHE A 29 7.50 -8.04 -3.56
C PHE A 29 8.77 -7.75 -4.36
N TYR A 30 9.80 -7.19 -3.71
CA TYR A 30 11.04 -6.78 -4.36
C TYR A 30 11.90 -7.97 -4.81
N PHE A 31 12.08 -8.97 -3.96
CA PHE A 31 12.98 -10.11 -4.26
C PHE A 31 12.31 -11.25 -5.01
N PHE A 32 10.98 -11.36 -4.94
CA PHE A 32 10.26 -12.45 -5.62
C PHE A 32 9.36 -11.93 -6.73
N PHE A 33 8.43 -11.03 -6.45
CA PHE A 33 7.38 -10.68 -7.42
C PHE A 33 7.92 -9.92 -8.63
N ILE A 34 8.76 -8.91 -8.40
CA ILE A 34 9.37 -8.12 -9.49
C ILE A 34 10.28 -8.98 -10.39
N PRO A 35 11.32 -9.68 -9.89
CA PRO A 35 12.24 -10.41 -10.76
C PRO A 35 11.60 -11.64 -11.40
N LEU A 36 10.68 -12.33 -10.72
CA LEU A 36 9.98 -13.49 -11.27
C LEU A 36 8.76 -13.12 -12.11
N ASN A 37 8.45 -11.82 -12.25
CA ASN A 37 7.24 -11.31 -12.92
C ASN A 37 5.94 -11.98 -12.42
N ILE A 38 5.88 -12.28 -11.11
CA ILE A 38 4.73 -12.93 -10.51
C ILE A 38 3.63 -11.88 -10.31
N ASN A 39 2.44 -12.17 -10.83
CA ASN A 39 1.28 -11.32 -10.66
C ASN A 39 0.49 -11.75 -9.41
N SER A 40 0.58 -10.95 -8.34
CA SER A 40 -0.25 -11.14 -7.13
C SER A 40 -1.72 -10.73 -7.30
N GLY A 41 -2.06 -10.08 -8.42
CA GLY A 41 -3.25 -9.25 -8.55
C GLY A 41 -3.08 -7.86 -7.92
N GLY A 42 -4.18 -7.11 -7.85
CA GLY A 42 -4.21 -5.76 -7.26
C GLY A 42 -3.28 -4.76 -7.96
N VAL A 43 -2.97 -3.64 -7.30
CA VAL A 43 -2.17 -2.56 -7.87
C VAL A 43 -0.72 -2.97 -8.17
N GLY A 44 -0.09 -3.72 -7.26
CA GLY A 44 1.29 -4.22 -7.42
C GLY A 44 1.42 -5.16 -8.62
N GLY A 45 0.53 -6.15 -8.73
CA GLY A 45 0.51 -7.10 -9.83
C GLY A 45 0.14 -6.45 -11.17
N LEU A 46 -0.85 -5.55 -11.18
CA LEU A 46 -1.20 -4.76 -12.37
C LEU A 46 -0.01 -3.94 -12.87
N SER A 47 0.78 -3.38 -11.97
CA SER A 47 1.96 -2.58 -12.32
C SER A 47 3.08 -3.42 -12.93
N ILE A 48 3.26 -4.67 -12.49
CA ILE A 48 4.20 -5.62 -13.10
C ILE A 48 3.75 -5.95 -14.54
N VAL A 49 2.46 -6.27 -14.72
CA VAL A 49 1.90 -6.60 -16.04
C VAL A 49 1.99 -5.40 -17.00
N LEU A 50 1.59 -4.20 -16.55
CA LEU A 50 1.66 -2.99 -17.38
C LEU A 50 3.11 -2.65 -17.76
N ASN A 51 4.05 -2.74 -16.81
CA ASN A 51 5.45 -2.48 -17.09
C ASN A 51 6.00 -3.44 -18.16
N LYS A 52 5.64 -4.73 -18.08
CA LYS A 52 6.03 -5.74 -19.07
C LYS A 52 5.44 -5.50 -20.47
N ILE A 53 4.20 -5.02 -20.55
CA ILE A 53 3.53 -4.73 -21.84
C ILE A 53 4.08 -3.44 -22.47
N ILE A 54 4.20 -2.38 -21.68
CA ILE A 54 4.64 -1.06 -22.17
C ILE A 54 6.14 -1.06 -22.48
N ASN A 55 6.92 -1.85 -21.72
CA ASN A 55 8.35 -2.10 -21.91
C ASN A 55 9.17 -0.83 -22.16
N LYS A 56 8.85 0.26 -21.43
CA LYS A 56 9.59 1.52 -21.49
C LYS A 56 10.39 1.74 -20.21
N GLU A 57 11.68 2.04 -20.36
CA GLU A 57 12.63 2.22 -19.25
C GLU A 57 12.24 3.33 -18.26
N TRP A 58 11.56 4.38 -18.73
CA TRP A 58 11.11 5.49 -17.89
C TRP A 58 9.95 5.12 -16.94
N LEU A 59 9.29 3.97 -17.12
CA LEU A 59 8.03 3.62 -16.47
C LEU A 59 8.24 2.50 -15.45
N LYS A 60 9.00 2.78 -14.40
CA LYS A 60 9.28 1.81 -13.33
C LYS A 60 7.99 1.35 -12.65
N ILE A 61 7.97 0.08 -12.24
CA ILE A 61 6.84 -0.55 -11.52
C ILE A 61 6.44 0.30 -10.31
N SER A 62 7.40 0.86 -9.57
CA SER A 62 7.14 1.73 -8.41
C SER A 62 6.32 2.97 -8.74
N TYR A 63 6.51 3.59 -9.92
CA TYR A 63 5.75 4.77 -10.33
C TYR A 63 4.30 4.42 -10.67
N LEU A 64 4.08 3.27 -11.29
CA LEU A 64 2.73 2.76 -11.56
C LEU A 64 2.00 2.47 -10.26
N VAL A 65 2.66 1.77 -9.32
CA VAL A 65 2.07 1.47 -8.00
C VAL A 65 1.70 2.76 -7.26
N TYR A 66 2.61 3.74 -7.22
CA TYR A 66 2.32 5.03 -6.59
C TYR A 66 1.16 5.77 -7.27
N GLY A 67 1.16 5.85 -8.61
CA GLY A 67 0.12 6.52 -9.37
C GLY A 67 -1.27 5.92 -9.13
N PHE A 68 -1.38 4.59 -9.18
CA PHE A 68 -2.63 3.89 -8.89
C PHE A 68 -3.06 4.07 -7.43
N ASN A 69 -2.14 3.97 -6.47
CA ASN A 69 -2.46 4.14 -5.06
C ASN A 69 -2.93 5.56 -4.74
N ILE A 70 -2.35 6.60 -5.34
CA ILE A 70 -2.81 7.98 -5.21
C ILE A 70 -4.22 8.12 -5.80
N GLY A 71 -4.47 7.57 -7.00
CA GLY A 71 -5.80 7.57 -7.60
C GLY A 71 -6.85 6.89 -6.73
N LEU A 72 -6.51 5.74 -6.13
CA LEU A 72 -7.37 5.03 -5.19
C LEU A 72 -7.58 5.78 -3.88
N LEU A 73 -6.57 6.48 -3.36
CA LEU A 73 -6.71 7.35 -2.19
C LEU A 73 -7.67 8.51 -2.46
N ILE A 74 -7.60 9.12 -3.64
CA ILE A 74 -8.54 10.16 -4.06
C ILE A 74 -9.95 9.58 -4.15
N LEU A 75 -10.13 8.42 -4.79
CA LEU A 75 -11.43 7.73 -4.83
C LEU A 75 -11.95 7.38 -3.43
N ALA A 76 -11.08 6.92 -2.54
CA ALA A 76 -11.41 6.61 -1.15
C ALA A 76 -11.82 7.86 -0.37
N TYR A 77 -11.28 9.04 -0.72
CA TYR A 77 -11.70 10.31 -0.13
C TYR A 77 -13.16 10.61 -0.36
N PHE A 78 -13.65 10.41 -1.58
CA PHE A 78 -15.03 10.69 -1.94
C PHE A 78 -16.02 9.62 -1.49
N THR A 79 -15.57 8.36 -1.33
CA THR A 79 -16.46 7.22 -1.09
C THR A 79 -16.48 6.74 0.38
N LEU A 80 -15.33 6.61 1.04
CA LEU A 80 -15.21 6.00 2.38
C LEU A 80 -15.02 7.01 3.52
N GLY A 81 -14.72 8.27 3.19
CA GLY A 81 -14.62 9.38 4.14
C GLY A 81 -13.27 9.50 4.86
N LYS A 82 -13.05 10.68 5.47
CA LYS A 82 -11.72 11.16 5.92
C LYS A 82 -11.00 10.27 6.94
N LYS A 83 -11.72 9.60 7.84
CA LYS A 83 -11.11 8.74 8.87
C LYS A 83 -10.47 7.47 8.29
N PHE A 84 -11.02 6.95 7.20
CA PHE A 84 -10.51 5.75 6.54
C PHE A 84 -9.20 6.04 5.80
N ILE A 85 -9.13 7.20 5.15
CA ILE A 85 -7.96 7.65 4.39
C ILE A 85 -6.74 7.79 5.28
N LEU A 86 -6.87 8.42 6.45
CA LEU A 86 -5.74 8.60 7.38
C LEU A 86 -5.11 7.26 7.80
N ARG A 87 -5.90 6.18 7.79
CA ARG A 87 -5.44 4.84 8.13
C ARG A 87 -4.72 4.15 6.96
N ILE A 88 -5.10 4.45 5.73
CA ILE A 88 -4.48 3.90 4.50
C ILE A 88 -3.28 4.73 4.03
N LEU A 89 -3.27 6.02 4.34
CA LEU A 89 -2.20 6.93 3.96
C LEU A 89 -0.86 6.48 4.53
N TYR A 90 -0.84 6.01 5.79
CA TYR A 90 0.39 5.56 6.45
C TYR A 90 1.10 4.40 5.73
N PRO A 91 0.46 3.26 5.42
CA PRO A 91 1.12 2.18 4.67
C PRO A 91 1.29 2.44 3.17
N THR A 92 0.65 3.47 2.62
CA THR A 92 0.76 3.82 1.18
C THR A 92 1.99 4.68 0.88
N ILE A 93 2.44 5.46 1.87
CA ILE A 93 3.66 6.29 1.80
C ILE A 93 4.85 5.43 2.20
#